data_AF-A0A7X8XGW3-F1
#
_entry.id   AF-A0A7X8XGW3-F1
#
_cell.length_a   1.000
_cell.length_b   1.000
_cell.length_c   1.000
_cell.angle_alpha   90.00
_cell.angle_beta   90.00
_cell.angle_gamma   90.00
#
_symmetry.space_group_name_H-M   'P 1'
#
loop_
_entity.id
_entity.type
_entity.pdbx_description
1 polymer ?
#
loop_
_entity_poly.entity_id
_entity_poly.type
_entity_poly.pdbx_seq_one_letter_code
_entity_poly.pdbx_strand_id
1 'polypeptide(L)'
;MNQRRILAVLLILILCMASVIAAPWIGGYRITFDGWADTAPFSADEHLGVHLYLAPFGLAIADPLISVGVAIPAHGSEPGPLLEGSLEIRLFSWNNHPTSGLFRRPTAWRPTVQVGLITPIRSFDSAELTVGFHPLNFFFGEKSVSVLAPRMLYDFDKGSLSWGIRLLEISHALF
;
A
#
# COMPACT_ATOMS: atom_id res chain seq x y z
N MET A 1 -36.81 -38.46 4.63
CA MET A 1 -35.50 -38.09 4.04
C MET A 1 -34.41 -38.79 4.84
N ASN A 2 -33.51 -39.54 4.19
CA ASN A 2 -32.58 -40.45 4.87
C ASN A 2 -31.53 -39.65 5.67
N GLN A 3 -31.22 -40.01 6.93
CA GLN A 3 -30.30 -39.23 7.80
C GLN A 3 -28.95 -38.94 7.14
N ARG A 4 -28.43 -39.88 6.35
CA ARG A 4 -27.19 -39.72 5.57
C ARG A 4 -27.26 -38.58 4.53
N ARG A 5 -28.43 -38.35 3.93
CA ARG A 5 -28.64 -37.27 2.96
C ARG A 5 -28.68 -35.90 3.63
N ILE A 6 -29.26 -35.81 4.82
CA ILE A 6 -29.28 -34.57 5.61
C ILE A 6 -27.86 -34.18 6.02
N LEU A 7 -27.06 -35.16 6.48
CA LEU A 7 -25.67 -34.91 6.88
C LEU A 7 -24.80 -34.44 5.69
N ALA A 8 -24.99 -35.04 4.51
CA ALA A 8 -24.27 -34.65 3.30
C ALA A 8 -24.64 -33.23 2.83
N VAL A 9 -25.92 -32.86 2.90
CA VAL A 9 -26.39 -31.50 2.56
C VAL A 9 -25.85 -30.47 3.55
N LEU A 10 -25.85 -30.78 4.85
CA LEU A 10 -25.24 -29.92 5.88
C LEU A 10 -23.73 -29.75 5.67
N LEU A 11 -23.01 -30.81 5.34
CA LEU A 11 -21.58 -30.76 5.05
C LEU A 11 -21.29 -29.88 3.82
N ILE A 12 -22.07 -30.03 2.75
CA ILE A 12 -21.95 -29.19 1.54
C ILE A 12 -22.26 -27.73 1.87
N LEU A 13 -23.31 -27.44 2.65
CA LEU A 13 -23.64 -26.08 3.10
C LEU A 13 -22.52 -25.47 3.96
N ILE A 14 -21.92 -26.24 4.86
CA ILE A 14 -20.79 -25.80 5.69
C ILE A 14 -19.56 -25.52 4.82
N LEU A 15 -19.26 -26.40 3.85
CA LEU A 15 -18.15 -26.22 2.90
C LEU A 15 -18.38 -25.00 1.98
N CYS A 16 -19.62 -24.76 1.55
CA CYS A 16 -20.00 -23.57 0.77
C CYS A 16 -20.00 -22.29 1.60
N MET A 17 -20.32 -22.34 2.90
CA MET A 17 -20.18 -21.18 3.78
C MET A 17 -18.72 -20.91 4.16
N ALA A 18 -17.87 -21.95 4.25
CA ALA A 18 -16.45 -21.79 4.49
C ALA A 18 -15.71 -21.09 3.34
N SER A 19 -16.19 -21.23 2.10
CA SER A 19 -15.69 -20.45 0.95
C SER A 19 -16.27 -19.03 0.85
N VAL A 20 -17.36 -18.73 1.57
CA VAL A 20 -17.92 -17.38 1.75
C VAL A 20 -17.25 -16.63 2.90
N ILE A 21 -16.60 -17.34 3.83
CA ILE A 21 -15.52 -16.76 4.67
C ILE A 21 -14.35 -16.51 3.71
N ALA A 22 -14.49 -15.45 2.91
CA ALA A 22 -13.46 -14.94 2.04
C ALA A 22 -12.17 -14.90 2.85
N ALA A 23 -11.12 -15.54 2.32
CA ALA A 23 -9.79 -15.42 2.90
C ALA A 23 -9.57 -13.92 3.17
N PRO A 24 -9.33 -13.51 4.43
CA PRO A 24 -9.08 -12.12 4.72
C PRO A 24 -7.90 -11.76 3.83
N TRP A 25 -8.05 -10.70 3.03
CA TRP A 25 -6.99 -10.39 2.08
C TRP A 25 -5.78 -9.84 2.84
N ILE A 26 -4.91 -10.71 3.36
CA ILE A 26 -3.87 -10.40 4.36
C ILE A 26 -2.65 -9.79 3.68
N GLY A 27 -2.53 -9.90 2.37
CA GLY A 27 -1.38 -9.33 1.67
C GLY A 27 -1.45 -9.40 0.15
N GLY A 28 -0.43 -8.84 -0.46
CA GLY A 28 -0.29 -8.84 -1.91
C GLY A 28 0.89 -8.00 -2.37
N TYR A 29 0.78 -7.48 -3.58
CA TYR A 29 1.81 -6.63 -4.17
C TYR A 29 1.31 -5.21 -4.39
N ARG A 30 2.26 -4.29 -4.50
CA ARG A 30 2.01 -2.88 -4.76
C ARG A 30 3.02 -2.37 -5.78
N ILE A 31 2.52 -1.54 -6.69
CA ILE A 31 3.32 -0.81 -7.66
C ILE A 31 3.21 0.67 -7.32
N THR A 32 4.34 1.37 -7.24
CA THR A 32 4.41 2.80 -6.94
C THR A 32 5.07 3.55 -8.08
N PHE A 33 4.61 4.77 -8.33
CA PHE A 33 5.24 5.71 -9.23
C PHE A 33 5.46 7.03 -8.48
N ASP A 34 6.72 7.33 -8.24
CA ASP A 34 7.17 8.54 -7.56
C ASP A 34 7.52 9.58 -8.62
N GLY A 35 6.96 10.78 -8.49
CA GLY A 35 7.07 11.79 -9.53
C GLY A 35 8.24 12.73 -9.34
N TRP A 36 8.28 13.41 -8.19
CA TRP A 36 9.23 14.48 -7.97
C TRP A 36 9.55 14.61 -6.49
N ALA A 37 10.81 14.93 -6.17
CA ALA A 37 11.22 15.36 -4.84
C ALA A 37 12.20 16.54 -4.93
N ASP A 38 12.02 17.51 -4.05
CA ASP A 38 12.87 18.69 -3.94
C ASP A 38 14.15 18.33 -3.21
N THR A 39 15.31 18.50 -3.84
CA THR A 39 16.63 18.37 -3.19
C THR A 39 16.85 17.06 -2.43
N ALA A 40 16.08 16.00 -2.71
CA ALA A 40 16.20 14.72 -2.01
C ALA A 40 17.31 13.87 -2.64
N PRO A 41 18.33 13.47 -1.88
CA PRO A 41 19.53 12.84 -2.43
C PRO A 41 19.28 11.48 -3.09
N PHE A 42 18.24 10.77 -2.65
CA PHE A 42 17.91 9.44 -3.17
C PHE A 42 16.63 9.43 -4.02
N SER A 43 15.77 10.43 -3.90
CA SER A 43 14.43 10.44 -4.52
C SER A 43 14.15 11.64 -5.42
N ALA A 44 15.16 12.43 -5.78
CA ALA A 44 15.02 13.56 -6.70
C ALA A 44 14.45 13.16 -8.08
N ASP A 45 14.71 11.93 -8.51
CA ASP A 45 14.25 11.41 -9.80
C ASP A 45 12.91 10.68 -9.72
N GLU A 46 12.30 10.45 -10.88
CA GLU A 46 11.13 9.57 -11.02
C GLU A 46 11.53 8.12 -10.70
N HIS A 47 10.76 7.44 -9.84
CA HIS A 47 11.01 6.06 -9.47
C HIS A 47 9.79 5.17 -9.70
N LEU A 48 10.03 3.95 -10.19
CA LEU A 48 9.04 2.89 -10.25
C LEU A 48 9.36 1.87 -9.15
N GLY A 49 8.42 1.66 -8.23
CA GLY A 49 8.59 0.73 -7.13
C GLY A 49 7.70 -0.50 -7.23
N VAL A 50 8.22 -1.62 -6.73
CA VAL A 50 7.50 -2.88 -6.56
C VAL A 50 7.68 -3.34 -5.12
N HIS A 51 6.56 -3.57 -4.45
CA HIS A 51 6.51 -3.88 -3.02
C HIS A 51 5.61 -5.06 -2.74
N LEU A 52 5.92 -5.77 -1.66
CA LEU A 52 5.00 -6.67 -0.99
C LEU A 52 4.40 -5.92 0.20
N TYR A 53 3.12 -6.13 0.46
CA TYR A 53 2.46 -5.56 1.62
C TYR A 53 1.66 -6.62 2.39
N LEU A 54 1.51 -6.37 3.68
CA LEU A 54 0.73 -7.17 4.61
C LEU A 54 -0.23 -6.27 5.40
N ALA A 55 -1.48 -6.73 5.55
CA ALA A 55 -2.59 -6.08 6.21
C ALA A 55 -3.29 -7.05 7.18
N PRO A 56 -2.68 -7.38 8.33
CA PRO A 56 -3.07 -8.57 9.09
C PRO A 56 -4.35 -8.44 9.92
N PHE A 57 -4.83 -7.23 10.21
CA PHE A 57 -5.89 -7.03 11.20
C PHE A 57 -7.25 -6.67 10.59
N GLY A 58 -7.28 -5.96 9.46
CA GLY A 58 -8.53 -5.57 8.80
C GLY A 58 -9.44 -4.70 9.69
N LEU A 59 -8.85 -3.84 10.51
CA LEU A 59 -9.59 -2.95 11.42
C LEU A 59 -10.40 -1.91 10.64
N ALA A 60 -11.49 -1.43 11.23
CA ALA A 60 -12.31 -0.37 10.62
C ALA A 60 -11.65 1.03 10.73
N ILE A 61 -10.82 1.22 11.77
CA ILE A 61 -10.15 2.48 12.12
C ILE A 61 -8.72 2.13 12.52
N ALA A 62 -7.77 2.98 12.13
CA ALA A 62 -6.35 2.83 12.44
C ALA A 62 -5.80 1.43 12.09
N ASP A 63 -6.18 0.92 10.92
CA ASP A 63 -5.77 -0.42 10.47
C ASP A 63 -4.32 -0.38 9.97
N PRO A 64 -3.39 -1.11 10.61
CA PRO A 64 -2.00 -1.02 10.26
C PRO A 64 -1.65 -1.97 9.11
N LEU A 65 -0.70 -1.54 8.29
CA LEU A 65 -0.11 -2.33 7.21
C LEU A 65 1.40 -2.16 7.22
N ILE A 66 2.10 -3.15 6.70
CA ILE A 66 3.55 -3.09 6.52
C ILE A 66 3.84 -3.39 5.06
N SER A 67 4.80 -2.68 4.47
CA SER A 67 5.31 -2.98 3.14
C SER A 67 6.82 -3.01 3.07
N VAL A 68 7.35 -3.82 2.16
CA VAL A 68 8.77 -3.84 1.82
C VAL A 68 8.92 -4.06 0.32
N GLY A 69 9.87 -3.37 -0.30
CA GLY A 69 10.06 -3.46 -1.74
C GLY A 69 11.27 -2.72 -2.25
N VAL A 70 11.34 -2.62 -3.56
CA VAL A 70 12.45 -1.97 -4.26
C VAL A 70 11.88 -0.89 -5.17
N ALA A 71 12.50 0.28 -5.17
CA ALA A 71 12.26 1.36 -6.10
C ALA A 71 13.42 1.48 -7.08
N ILE A 72 13.12 1.61 -8.37
CA ILE A 72 14.11 1.70 -9.44
C ILE A 72 13.96 3.06 -10.10
N PRO A 73 15.05 3.83 -10.28
CA PRO A 73 14.97 5.11 -10.95
C PRO A 73 14.60 4.90 -12.43
N ALA A 74 13.66 5.70 -12.94
CA ALA A 74 13.18 5.62 -14.31
C ALA A 74 14.25 6.04 -15.33
N HIS A 75 15.15 6.93 -14.90
CA HIS A 75 16.32 7.39 -15.63
C HIS A 75 17.54 6.85 -14.88
N GLY A 76 18.56 6.32 -15.57
CA GLY A 76 19.67 5.56 -14.95
C GLY A 76 20.66 6.37 -14.10
N SER A 77 20.17 7.21 -13.20
CA SER A 77 20.92 8.04 -12.28
C SER A 77 21.35 7.28 -11.02
N GLU A 78 22.48 7.72 -10.46
CA GLU A 78 22.86 7.40 -9.08
C GLU A 78 21.78 7.98 -8.13
N PRO A 79 21.38 7.27 -7.07
CA PRO A 79 22.06 6.13 -6.42
C PRO A 79 21.71 4.74 -6.98
N GLY A 80 20.95 4.64 -8.07
CA GLY A 80 20.43 3.38 -8.58
C GLY A 80 19.26 2.83 -7.74
N PRO A 81 19.02 1.51 -7.73
CA PRO A 81 17.86 0.94 -7.04
C PRO A 81 17.91 1.14 -5.52
N LEU A 82 16.76 1.44 -4.95
CA LEU A 82 16.53 1.72 -3.54
C LEU A 82 15.73 0.59 -2.91
N LEU A 83 16.04 0.23 -1.67
CA LEU A 83 15.19 -0.58 -0.83
C LEU A 83 14.24 0.35 -0.04
N GLU A 84 12.95 0.05 -0.06
CA GLU A 84 11.93 0.76 0.72
C GLU A 84 11.28 -0.19 1.72
N GLY A 85 11.13 0.27 2.97
CA GLY A 85 10.30 -0.38 3.99
C GLY A 85 9.33 0.63 4.58
N SER A 86 8.09 0.26 4.83
CA SER A 86 7.11 1.18 5.40
C SER A 86 6.13 0.52 6.38
N LEU A 87 5.71 1.32 7.35
CA LEU A 87 4.57 1.08 8.23
C LEU A 87 3.50 2.11 7.88
N GLU A 88 2.29 1.62 7.66
CA GLU A 88 1.14 2.43 7.27
C GLU A 88 0.01 2.26 8.25
N ILE A 89 -0.79 3.31 8.41
CA ILE A 89 -2.03 3.29 9.18
C ILE A 89 -3.13 3.85 8.30
N ARG A 90 -4.08 2.99 7.93
CA ARG A 90 -5.36 3.40 7.33
C ARG A 90 -6.21 4.02 8.42
N LEU A 91 -6.49 5.31 8.29
CA LEU A 91 -7.15 6.08 9.34
C LEU A 91 -8.58 5.61 9.57
N PHE A 92 -9.36 5.49 8.50
CA PHE A 92 -10.74 5.03 8.51
C PHE A 92 -11.16 4.50 7.13
N SER A 93 -12.37 3.95 7.03
CA SER A 93 -12.96 3.49 5.76
C SER A 93 -14.35 4.08 5.58
N TRP A 94 -14.56 4.85 4.51
CA TRP A 94 -15.86 5.47 4.19
C TRP A 94 -16.42 4.92 2.87
N ASN A 95 -17.42 4.04 2.97
CA ASN A 95 -18.22 3.55 1.85
C ASN A 95 -19.31 4.60 1.54
N ASN A 96 -19.42 5.10 0.31
CA ASN A 96 -20.27 6.25 -0.11
C ASN A 96 -19.68 7.65 0.17
N HIS A 97 -18.38 7.82 -0.02
CA HIS A 97 -17.73 9.13 0.00
C HIS A 97 -18.21 10.02 -1.18
N PRO A 98 -18.03 11.36 -1.13
CA PRO A 98 -18.55 12.29 -2.13
C PRO A 98 -18.08 12.02 -3.57
N THR A 99 -16.87 11.48 -3.73
CA THR A 99 -16.30 11.13 -5.04
C THR A 99 -16.69 9.73 -5.54
N SER A 100 -17.54 8.99 -4.81
CA SER A 100 -17.95 7.62 -5.18
C SER A 100 -18.61 7.55 -6.55
N GLY A 101 -19.35 8.60 -6.94
CA GLY A 101 -19.98 8.71 -8.27
C GLY A 101 -19.01 8.83 -9.44
N LEU A 102 -17.72 9.12 -9.20
CA LEU A 102 -16.70 9.13 -10.26
C LEU A 102 -16.28 7.71 -10.66
N PHE A 103 -16.61 6.71 -9.84
CA PHE A 103 -16.19 5.32 -10.03
C PHE A 103 -17.35 4.44 -10.49
N ARG A 104 -17.08 3.53 -11.43
CA ARG A 104 -18.05 2.55 -11.91
C ARG A 104 -18.36 1.45 -10.89
N ARG A 105 -17.42 1.17 -9.97
CA ARG A 105 -17.54 0.13 -8.93
C ARG A 105 -17.71 0.78 -7.56
N PRO A 106 -18.39 0.10 -6.61
CA PRO A 106 -18.41 0.52 -5.22
C PRO A 106 -16.99 0.71 -4.69
N THR A 107 -16.78 1.83 -3.99
CA THR A 107 -15.48 2.25 -3.48
C THR A 107 -15.57 2.69 -2.03
N ALA A 108 -14.50 2.41 -1.31
CA ALA A 108 -14.27 2.94 0.03
C ALA A 108 -13.12 3.94 -0.01
N TRP A 109 -13.34 5.14 0.53
CA TRP A 109 -12.25 6.09 0.72
C TRP A 109 -11.51 5.75 2.02
N ARG A 110 -10.19 5.57 1.93
CA ARG A 110 -9.33 5.10 3.02
C ARG A 110 -8.06 5.94 3.14
N PRO A 111 -8.11 7.16 3.68
CA PRO A 111 -6.92 7.96 3.92
C PRO A 111 -5.88 7.19 4.74
N THR A 112 -4.63 7.26 4.33
CA THR A 112 -3.53 6.52 4.97
C THR A 112 -2.41 7.47 5.35
N VAL A 113 -1.80 7.26 6.52
CA VAL A 113 -0.51 7.85 6.89
C VAL A 113 0.55 6.76 6.80
N GLN A 114 1.70 7.10 6.27
CA GLN A 114 2.83 6.20 6.07
C GLN A 114 4.06 6.76 6.77
N VAL A 115 4.83 5.90 7.41
CA VAL A 115 6.19 6.17 7.85
C VAL A 115 7.08 5.08 7.29
N GLY A 116 8.18 5.45 6.64
CA GLY A 116 9.05 4.48 6.00
C GLY A 116 10.52 4.85 6.09
N LEU A 117 11.33 3.93 5.60
CA LEU A 117 12.77 4.06 5.46
C LEU A 117 13.15 3.73 4.02
N ILE A 118 14.02 4.54 3.43
CA ILE A 118 14.59 4.31 2.11
C ILE A 118 16.11 4.25 2.24
N THR A 119 16.74 3.28 1.58
CA THR A 119 18.21 3.13 1.56
C THR A 119 18.65 2.64 0.18
N PRO A 120 19.81 3.09 -0.36
CA PRO A 120 20.38 2.50 -1.55
C PRO A 120 20.69 1.01 -1.34
N ILE A 121 20.29 0.15 -2.28
CA ILE A 121 20.42 -1.32 -2.12
C ILE A 121 21.87 -1.80 -2.22
N ARG A 122 22.75 -0.99 -2.81
CA ARG A 122 24.14 -1.39 -3.10
C ARG A 122 25.09 -1.11 -1.94
N SER A 123 24.92 0.03 -1.27
CA SER A 123 25.83 0.50 -0.24
C SER A 123 25.28 0.28 1.17
N PHE A 124 23.98 0.51 1.40
CA PHE A 124 23.39 0.59 2.75
C PHE A 124 24.07 1.60 3.69
N ASP A 125 24.90 2.50 3.13
CA ASP A 125 25.70 3.44 3.90
C ASP A 125 24.89 4.65 4.37
N SER A 126 23.71 4.86 3.80
CA SER A 126 22.87 6.03 3.99
C SER A 126 21.40 5.65 4.03
N ALA A 127 20.61 6.35 4.85
CA ALA A 127 19.18 6.10 4.97
C ALA A 127 18.38 7.42 5.04
N GLU A 128 17.16 7.37 4.52
CA GLU A 128 16.22 8.48 4.54
C GLU A 128 14.93 8.02 5.22
N LEU A 129 14.49 8.78 6.23
CA LEU A 129 13.18 8.58 6.85
C LEU A 129 12.13 9.27 5.99
N THR A 130 11.05 8.57 5.71
CA THR A 130 9.92 9.10 4.94
C THR A 130 8.66 9.17 5.78
N VAL A 131 7.92 10.26 5.66
CA VAL A 131 6.59 10.42 6.25
C VAL A 131 5.63 10.84 5.16
N GLY A 132 4.72 9.96 4.79
CA GLY A 132 3.77 10.15 3.71
C GLY A 132 2.33 10.32 4.20
N PHE A 133 1.54 11.08 3.45
CA PHE A 133 0.10 11.15 3.61
C PHE A 133 -0.59 10.83 2.29
N HIS A 134 -1.52 9.89 2.31
CA HIS A 134 -2.27 9.41 1.15
C HIS A 134 -3.73 9.85 1.29
N PRO A 135 -4.05 11.12 0.97
CA PRO A 135 -5.39 11.66 1.15
C PRO A 135 -6.38 11.03 0.17
N LEU A 136 -5.95 10.63 -1.02
CA LEU A 136 -6.82 10.12 -2.09
C LEU A 136 -6.56 8.64 -2.35
N ASN A 137 -6.80 7.80 -1.35
CA ASN A 137 -6.66 6.36 -1.43
C ASN A 137 -8.04 5.68 -1.46
N PHE A 138 -8.32 4.96 -2.55
CA PHE A 138 -9.62 4.33 -2.82
C PHE A 138 -9.48 2.82 -2.90
N PHE A 139 -10.33 2.11 -2.16
CA PHE A 139 -10.37 0.66 -2.11
C PHE A 139 -11.59 0.09 -2.82
N PHE A 140 -11.35 -0.92 -3.67
CA PHE A 140 -12.31 -1.54 -4.58
C PHE A 140 -12.65 -2.99 -4.23
N GLY A 141 -12.26 -3.46 -3.03
CA GLY A 141 -12.45 -4.84 -2.57
C GLY A 141 -11.16 -5.65 -2.61
N GLU A 142 -10.55 -5.78 -3.77
CA GLU A 142 -9.29 -6.52 -3.98
C GLU A 142 -8.12 -5.62 -4.43
N LYS A 143 -8.40 -4.33 -4.64
CA LYS A 143 -7.43 -3.33 -5.12
C LYS A 143 -7.55 -2.04 -4.31
N SER A 144 -6.43 -1.40 -4.08
CA SER A 144 -6.36 -0.02 -3.61
C SER A 144 -5.64 0.83 -4.64
N VAL A 145 -6.14 2.03 -4.88
CA VAL A 145 -5.50 3.02 -5.76
C VAL A 145 -5.35 4.31 -4.97
N SER A 146 -4.11 4.73 -4.74
CA SER A 146 -3.78 6.01 -4.14
C SER A 146 -3.18 6.94 -5.18
N VAL A 147 -3.59 8.20 -5.14
CA VAL A 147 -3.18 9.22 -6.10
C VAL A 147 -2.68 10.44 -5.32
N LEU A 148 -1.56 11.02 -5.74
CA LEU A 148 -0.98 12.24 -5.17
C LEU A 148 -0.80 12.17 -3.64
N ALA A 149 0.17 11.37 -3.21
CA ALA A 149 0.57 11.27 -1.82
C ALA A 149 1.80 12.15 -1.55
N PRO A 150 1.66 13.33 -0.91
CA PRO A 150 2.79 14.11 -0.45
C PRO A 150 3.61 13.35 0.59
N ARG A 151 4.93 13.54 0.56
CA ARG A 151 5.89 12.92 1.46
C ARG A 151 6.90 13.94 1.95
N MET A 152 7.25 13.85 3.23
CA MET A 152 8.43 14.48 3.81
C MET A 152 9.54 13.46 3.88
N LEU A 153 10.77 13.91 3.62
CA LEU A 153 11.95 13.07 3.46
C LEU A 153 13.05 13.67 4.33
N TYR A 154 13.60 12.88 5.25
CA TYR A 154 14.65 13.34 6.15
C TYR A 154 15.90 12.49 5.98
N ASP A 155 16.96 13.11 5.47
CA ASP A 155 18.28 12.51 5.30
C ASP A 155 19.02 12.54 6.65
N PHE A 156 19.32 11.35 7.18
CA PHE A 156 20.03 11.22 8.46
C PHE A 156 21.50 11.68 8.39
N ASP A 157 22.14 11.57 7.24
CA ASP A 157 23.57 11.86 7.09
C ASP A 157 23.82 13.37 6.95
N LYS A 158 22.97 14.04 6.17
CA LYS A 158 23.07 15.50 5.95
C LYS A 158 22.25 16.33 6.92
N GLY A 159 21.33 15.71 7.66
CA GLY A 159 20.37 16.41 8.51
C GLY A 159 19.45 17.35 7.73
N SER A 160 19.19 17.05 6.46
CA SER A 160 18.38 17.86 5.57
C SER A 160 16.95 17.33 5.47
N LEU A 161 16.00 18.25 5.47
CA LEU A 161 14.59 17.97 5.24
C LEU A 161 14.22 18.36 3.81
N SER A 162 13.66 17.39 3.10
CA SER A 162 13.18 17.50 1.73
C SER A 162 11.71 17.09 1.67
N TRP A 163 11.07 17.32 0.53
CA TRP A 163 9.70 16.90 0.30
C TRP A 163 9.56 16.32 -1.10
N GLY A 164 8.56 15.49 -1.31
CA GLY A 164 8.25 14.96 -2.62
C GLY A 164 6.82 14.48 -2.73
N ILE A 165 6.49 13.91 -3.88
CA ILE A 165 5.15 13.40 -4.16
C ILE A 165 5.21 12.03 -4.84
N ARG A 166 4.49 11.07 -4.26
CA ARG A 166 4.15 9.81 -4.91
C ARG A 166 2.90 10.04 -5.75
N LEU A 167 3.04 9.96 -7.06
CA LEU A 167 1.97 10.31 -7.99
C LEU A 167 0.88 9.23 -8.00
N LEU A 168 1.29 7.97 -8.00
CA LEU A 168 0.39 6.83 -8.09
C LEU A 168 0.89 5.66 -7.26
N GLU A 169 -0.04 4.98 -6.61
CA GLU A 169 0.19 3.70 -5.96
C GLU A 169 -1.00 2.78 -6.24
N ILE A 170 -0.72 1.59 -6.75
CA ILE A 170 -1.73 0.56 -7.00
C ILE A 170 -1.34 -0.67 -6.20
N SER A 171 -2.21 -1.07 -5.27
CA SER A 171 -2.04 -2.30 -4.49
C SER A 171 -3.07 -3.32 -4.93
N HIS A 172 -2.67 -4.57 -5.06
CA HIS A 172 -3.56 -5.69 -5.36
C HIS A 172 -3.37 -6.79 -4.34
N ALA A 173 -4.46 -7.24 -3.74
CA ALA A 173 -4.46 -8.32 -2.77
C ALA A 173 -4.51 -9.67 -3.48
N LEU A 174 -3.72 -10.64 -3.00
CA LEU A 174 -3.55 -11.96 -3.63
C LEU A 174 -4.10 -13.12 -2.79
N PHE A 175 -4.17 -12.94 -1.48
CA PHE A 175 -4.59 -13.94 -0.49
C PHE A 175 -5.40 -13.26 0.58
#